data_AF-A0A2C9VAN7-F1
#
_entry.id   AF-A0A2C9VAN7-F1
#
_cell.length_a   1.000
_cell.length_b   1.000
_cell.length_c   1.000
_cell.angle_alpha   90.00
_cell.angle_beta   90.00
_cell.angle_gamma   90.00
#
_symmetry.space_group_name_H-M   'P 1'
#
loop_
_entity.id
_entity.type
_entity.pdbx_description
1 polymer ?
#
loop_
_entity_poly.entity_id
_entity_poly.type
_entity_poly.pdbx_seq_one_letter_code
_entity_poly.pdbx_strand_id
1 'polypeptide(L)'
;MDTKIIFSIVSLLFINFSIVQAQPAVFDITKFGAAPDGKADATDAWKEACAAAGSSKILIPAGTFLAGIVNVTGPCKGAIEVEVQGTVQAPPELAGGDGWFNFNHIDQFTLSGKGTLDGQGQVAWKGVSCDKDPKNCKKHPMNIRFNFITKGLVRDITSLNSKYFHVNVLGCDDFTFEGFKVSTPEGSLNTDGIHIGRSKGVTISNAKIGTGDDCISIGDGTENLKITKVACGPGHGISIGSLGKYENEDPVSGITVSDCTLTGTTNGVRIKTWPAMFPNTATNIHFQDITMENVSNPIIVDQMYCPWNKCNKKEPSKVKISDVSFKNIKGTSATALTVQLICSSGVPCEKVELANIDLTYSGPEGPAKSECIDVKPTIVGKIPEGCK
;
A
#
# COMPACT_ATOMS: atom_id res chain seq x y z
N MET A 1 -0.58 81.87 25.54
CA MET A 1 -0.57 80.67 24.68
C MET A 1 0.81 80.06 24.85
N ASP A 2 0.92 78.96 25.60
CA ASP A 2 2.14 78.15 25.66
C ASP A 2 1.72 76.71 25.96
N THR A 3 1.61 75.92 24.91
CA THR A 3 1.17 74.52 24.96
C THR A 3 2.41 73.64 25.11
N LYS A 4 2.65 73.10 26.32
CA LYS A 4 3.71 72.10 26.55
C LYS A 4 3.23 70.73 26.05
N ILE A 5 3.81 70.27 24.94
CA ILE A 5 3.64 68.92 24.41
C ILE A 5 4.60 67.99 25.17
N ILE A 6 4.04 67.04 25.94
CA ILE A 6 4.79 65.96 26.58
C ILE A 6 4.87 64.80 25.58
N PHE A 7 6.05 64.53 25.05
CA PHE A 7 6.31 63.31 24.27
C PHE A 7 6.57 62.15 25.24
N SER A 8 5.59 61.26 25.42
CA SER A 8 5.81 59.94 26.00
C SER A 8 6.45 59.02 24.96
N ILE A 9 7.72 58.64 25.20
CA ILE A 9 8.41 57.61 24.43
C ILE A 9 7.88 56.25 24.92
N VAL A 10 7.00 55.63 24.14
CA VAL A 10 6.62 54.22 24.32
C VAL A 10 7.69 53.38 23.61
N SER A 11 8.63 52.82 24.36
CA SER A 11 9.54 51.79 23.84
C SER A 11 8.75 50.50 23.58
N LEU A 12 8.45 50.23 22.30
CA LEU A 12 8.00 48.91 21.85
C LEU A 12 9.18 47.92 21.96
N LEU A 13 9.16 47.08 22.99
CA LEU A 13 10.01 45.89 23.07
C LEU A 13 9.50 44.86 22.06
N PHE A 14 10.10 44.83 20.87
CA PHE A 14 9.96 43.71 19.94
C PHE A 14 10.69 42.50 20.53
N ILE A 15 9.96 41.64 21.23
CA ILE A 15 10.45 40.31 21.61
C ILE A 15 10.52 39.50 20.31
N ASN A 16 11.70 39.45 19.70
CA ASN A 16 12.00 38.46 18.67
C ASN A 16 11.92 37.09 19.34
N PHE A 17 10.78 36.42 19.19
CA PHE A 17 10.70 34.97 19.39
C PHE A 17 11.50 34.32 18.26
N SER A 18 12.81 34.20 18.45
CA SER A 18 13.59 33.23 17.70
C SER A 18 13.04 31.86 18.09
N ILE A 19 12.24 31.25 17.21
CA ILE A 19 11.95 29.83 17.30
C ILE A 19 13.30 29.14 17.10
N VAL A 20 13.98 28.83 18.20
CA VAL A 20 15.15 27.95 18.18
C VAL A 20 14.61 26.58 17.81
N GLN A 21 14.58 26.28 16.52
CA GLN A 21 14.29 24.95 16.03
C GLN A 21 15.48 24.09 16.45
N ALA A 22 15.35 23.43 17.61
CA ALA A 22 16.35 22.50 18.10
C ALA A 22 16.63 21.49 16.98
N GLN A 23 17.88 21.38 16.56
CA GLN A 23 18.25 20.41 15.54
C GLN A 23 17.95 19.00 16.06
N PRO A 24 17.44 18.11 15.20
CA PRO A 24 17.12 16.75 15.62
C PRO A 24 18.38 16.05 16.12
N ALA A 25 18.24 15.26 17.18
CA ALA A 25 19.33 14.40 17.64
C ALA A 25 19.64 13.35 16.56
N VAL A 26 20.88 13.32 16.06
CA VAL A 26 21.28 12.44 14.95
C VAL A 26 22.04 11.22 15.47
N PHE A 27 21.50 10.04 15.17
CA PHE A 27 22.03 8.71 15.49
C PHE A 27 22.52 8.06 14.20
N ASP A 28 23.78 8.32 13.85
CA ASP A 28 24.45 7.71 12.69
C ASP A 28 24.83 6.27 13.03
N ILE A 29 24.26 5.31 12.31
CA ILE A 29 24.46 3.88 12.59
C ILE A 29 25.93 3.46 12.58
N THR A 30 26.81 4.16 11.86
CA THR A 30 28.25 3.85 11.80
C THR A 30 28.96 4.13 13.13
N LYS A 31 28.43 5.06 13.93
CA LYS A 31 28.90 5.35 15.29
C LYS A 31 28.39 4.33 16.31
N PHE A 32 27.38 3.55 15.94
CA PHE A 32 26.82 2.43 16.71
C PHE A 32 27.30 1.08 16.20
N GLY A 33 28.39 1.06 15.44
CA GLY A 33 29.05 -0.16 14.99
C GLY A 33 28.61 -0.65 13.61
N ALA A 34 27.52 -0.18 13.01
CA ALA A 34 27.13 -0.65 11.69
C ALA A 34 28.26 -0.42 10.66
N ALA A 35 28.65 -1.50 10.01
CA ALA A 35 29.75 -1.51 9.07
C ALA A 35 29.29 -2.03 7.70
N PRO A 36 29.92 -1.58 6.59
CA PRO A 36 29.55 -2.05 5.26
C PRO A 36 29.76 -3.55 5.02
N ASP A 37 30.59 -4.21 5.83
CA ASP A 37 30.82 -5.65 5.78
C ASP A 37 29.78 -6.48 6.57
N GLY A 38 28.82 -5.81 7.19
CA GLY A 38 27.65 -6.44 7.82
C GLY A 38 27.92 -7.14 9.16
N LYS A 39 29.10 -6.95 9.77
CA LYS A 39 29.48 -7.70 10.98
C LYS A 39 29.00 -7.11 12.29
N ALA A 40 28.56 -5.86 12.30
CA ALA A 40 28.25 -5.15 13.53
C ALA A 40 26.84 -4.53 13.48
N ASP A 41 26.17 -4.61 14.62
CA ASP A 41 24.75 -4.31 14.82
C ASP A 41 24.58 -2.92 15.41
N ALA A 42 23.64 -2.14 14.86
CA ALA A 42 23.28 -0.80 15.34
C ALA A 42 22.00 -0.79 16.19
N THR A 43 21.62 -1.92 16.81
CA THR A 43 20.43 -2.06 17.68
C THR A 43 20.26 -0.88 18.67
N ASP A 44 21.35 -0.40 19.28
CA ASP A 44 21.27 0.68 20.27
C ASP A 44 20.98 2.06 19.65
N ALA A 45 21.35 2.30 18.39
CA ALA A 45 20.98 3.52 17.67
C ALA A 45 19.45 3.71 17.62
N TRP A 46 18.73 2.62 17.35
CA TRP A 46 17.26 2.62 17.27
C TRP A 46 16.61 2.90 18.63
N LYS A 47 17.12 2.28 19.69
CA LYS A 47 16.61 2.47 21.06
C LYS A 47 16.86 3.90 21.54
N GLU A 48 18.07 4.40 21.37
CA GLU A 48 18.45 5.73 21.82
C GLU A 48 17.70 6.82 21.06
N ALA A 49 17.53 6.67 19.74
CA ALA A 49 16.73 7.60 18.94
C ALA A 49 15.27 7.68 19.40
N CYS A 50 14.63 6.55 19.71
CA CYS A 50 13.26 6.54 20.21
C CYS A 50 13.15 7.13 21.64
N ALA A 51 14.21 7.00 22.45
CA ALA A 51 14.28 7.53 23.81
C ALA A 51 14.71 9.00 23.91
N ALA A 52 15.14 9.61 22.80
CA ALA A 52 15.59 11.00 22.73
C ALA A 52 14.40 11.97 22.89
N ALA A 53 14.61 13.05 23.65
CA ALA A 53 13.59 14.09 23.80
C ALA A 53 13.54 14.97 22.54
N GLY A 54 12.33 15.33 22.11
CA GLY A 54 12.13 16.10 20.87
C GLY A 54 12.31 15.24 19.62
N SER A 55 12.62 15.87 18.49
CA SER A 55 12.80 15.16 17.22
C SER A 55 14.14 14.42 17.16
N SER A 56 14.15 13.19 16.68
CA SER A 56 15.35 12.38 16.46
C SER A 56 15.44 11.87 15.03
N LYS A 57 16.66 11.57 14.59
CA LYS A 57 16.98 11.08 13.26
C LYS A 57 17.96 9.92 13.37
N ILE A 58 17.60 8.78 12.81
CA ILE A 58 18.51 7.66 12.57
C ILE A 58 19.04 7.82 11.15
N LEU A 59 20.35 7.96 11.00
CA LEU A 59 21.00 8.12 9.71
C LEU A 59 21.66 6.81 9.29
N ILE A 60 21.21 6.25 8.17
CA ILE A 60 21.91 5.21 7.42
C ILE A 60 22.62 5.94 6.26
N PRO A 61 23.92 6.24 6.37
CA PRO A 61 24.61 7.04 5.38
C PRO A 61 24.78 6.29 4.05
N ALA A 62 25.33 6.97 3.04
CA ALA A 62 25.70 6.34 1.78
C ALA A 62 26.67 5.15 2.01
N GLY A 63 26.42 4.04 1.32
CA GLY A 63 27.14 2.78 1.48
C GLY A 63 26.20 1.58 1.35
N THR A 64 26.75 0.37 1.43
CA THR A 64 25.98 -0.87 1.51
C THR A 64 26.13 -1.44 2.91
N PHE A 65 25.03 -1.72 3.60
CA PHE A 65 25.01 -2.29 4.94
C PHE A 65 24.22 -3.60 4.95
N LEU A 66 24.51 -4.48 5.90
CA LEU A 66 23.71 -5.67 6.16
C LEU A 66 22.92 -5.46 7.45
N ALA A 67 21.64 -5.84 7.47
CA ALA A 67 20.84 -5.81 8.68
C ALA A 67 20.03 -7.10 8.84
N GLY A 68 20.07 -7.68 10.04
CA GLY A 68 19.06 -8.65 10.48
C GLY A 68 17.70 -7.96 10.71
N ILE A 69 16.83 -8.58 11.50
CA ILE A 69 15.53 -7.98 11.84
C ILE A 69 15.75 -6.71 12.67
N VAL A 70 15.18 -5.60 12.19
CA VAL A 70 15.18 -4.31 12.88
C VAL A 70 13.81 -4.07 13.49
N ASN A 71 13.79 -3.70 14.77
CA ASN A 71 12.58 -3.34 15.50
C ASN A 71 12.74 -1.95 16.10
N VAL A 72 11.86 -1.04 15.70
CA VAL A 72 11.68 0.27 16.33
C VAL A 72 10.29 0.28 16.93
N THR A 73 10.22 0.21 18.24
CA THR A 73 8.96 0.07 18.97
C THR A 73 8.82 1.24 19.93
N GLY A 74 7.75 2.01 19.74
CA GLY A 74 7.37 3.09 20.61
C GLY A 74 6.65 2.62 21.89
N PRO A 75 6.11 3.56 22.67
CA PRO A 75 6.04 4.99 22.36
C PRO A 75 7.42 5.66 22.37
N CYS A 76 7.76 6.39 21.31
CA CYS A 76 8.95 7.25 21.29
C CYS A 76 8.64 8.59 21.97
N LYS A 77 9.65 9.23 22.57
CA LYS A 77 9.46 10.50 23.31
C LYS A 77 9.21 11.71 22.41
N GLY A 78 9.40 11.57 21.11
CA GLY A 78 9.10 12.58 20.10
C GLY A 78 9.14 12.00 18.69
N ALA A 79 9.00 12.87 17.70
CA ALA A 79 9.02 12.50 16.28
C ALA A 79 10.35 11.85 15.91
N ILE A 80 10.31 10.81 15.09
CA ILE A 80 11.49 10.05 14.68
C ILE A 80 11.55 9.91 13.16
N GLU A 81 12.70 10.24 12.60
CA GLU A 81 13.03 10.02 11.19
C GLU A 81 14.05 8.89 11.06
N VAL A 82 13.82 7.98 10.12
CA VAL A 82 14.83 7.05 9.61
C VAL A 82 15.22 7.52 8.21
N GLU A 83 16.39 8.12 8.10
CA GLU A 83 16.93 8.61 6.83
C GLU A 83 17.90 7.56 6.26
N VAL A 84 17.48 6.91 5.18
CA VAL A 84 18.25 5.91 4.44
C VAL A 84 18.83 6.53 3.19
N GLN A 85 20.14 6.79 3.18
CA GLN A 85 20.87 7.31 2.02
C GLN A 85 21.58 6.22 1.21
N GLY A 86 21.93 5.11 1.86
CA GLY A 86 22.60 3.97 1.25
C GLY A 86 21.65 2.83 0.84
N THR A 87 22.23 1.64 0.69
CA THR A 87 21.51 0.38 0.51
C THR A 87 21.67 -0.46 1.77
N VAL A 88 20.56 -0.92 2.33
CA VAL A 88 20.56 -1.98 3.35
C VAL A 88 20.15 -3.27 2.68
N GLN A 89 20.88 -4.35 2.93
CA GLN A 89 20.59 -5.69 2.44
C GLN A 89 20.15 -6.59 3.58
N ALA A 90 19.12 -7.40 3.34
CA ALA A 90 18.78 -8.50 4.23
C ALA A 90 19.72 -9.69 3.94
N PRO A 91 20.05 -10.51 4.95
CA PRO A 91 20.59 -11.84 4.72
C PRO A 91 19.72 -12.64 3.73
N PRO A 92 20.30 -13.51 2.88
CA PRO A 92 19.53 -14.37 1.99
C PRO A 92 18.46 -15.19 2.73
N GLU A 93 18.83 -15.70 3.89
CA GLU A 93 17.94 -16.36 4.85
C GLU A 93 17.73 -15.47 6.06
N LEU A 94 16.53 -14.90 6.20
CA LEU A 94 16.12 -14.17 7.39
C LEU A 94 15.21 -15.08 8.22
N ALA A 95 15.71 -15.55 9.36
CA ALA A 95 14.99 -16.49 10.23
C ALA A 95 14.14 -15.74 11.27
N GLY A 96 12.85 -16.08 11.34
CA GLY A 96 11.91 -15.55 12.32
C GLY A 96 11.24 -14.23 11.90
N GLY A 97 10.17 -13.88 12.63
CA GLY A 97 9.42 -12.64 12.46
C GLY A 97 8.52 -12.58 11.22
N ASP A 98 7.54 -11.67 11.26
CA ASP A 98 6.66 -11.38 10.13
C ASP A 98 7.22 -10.24 9.24
N GLY A 99 8.26 -9.53 9.69
CA GLY A 99 8.84 -8.39 8.98
C GLY A 99 10.33 -8.20 9.27
N TRP A 100 11.04 -7.60 8.32
CA TRP A 100 12.46 -7.25 8.42
C TRP A 100 12.65 -5.91 9.14
N PHE A 101 12.12 -4.81 8.60
CA PHE A 101 12.01 -3.54 9.33
C PHE A 101 10.60 -3.41 9.92
N ASN A 102 10.52 -3.37 11.25
CA ASN A 102 9.25 -3.27 11.98
C ASN A 102 9.22 -1.95 12.74
N PHE A 103 8.27 -1.09 12.38
CA PHE A 103 7.96 0.17 13.07
C PHE A 103 6.62 0.00 13.78
N ASN A 104 6.62 0.07 15.11
CA ASN A 104 5.47 -0.29 15.93
C ASN A 104 5.11 0.83 16.91
N HIS A 105 3.84 1.25 16.95
CA HIS A 105 3.30 2.16 17.98
C HIS A 105 4.07 3.49 18.11
N ILE A 106 4.33 4.14 16.98
CA ILE A 106 5.07 5.41 16.91
C ILE A 106 4.12 6.52 16.43
N ASP A 107 4.14 7.66 17.13
CA ASP A 107 3.53 8.90 16.66
C ASP A 107 4.58 9.75 15.94
N GLN A 108 4.21 10.35 14.80
CA GLN A 108 5.06 11.23 13.99
C GLN A 108 6.34 10.52 13.49
N PHE A 109 6.15 9.51 12.64
CA PHE A 109 7.22 8.72 12.05
C PHE A 109 7.53 9.16 10.61
N THR A 110 8.81 9.26 10.25
CA THR A 110 9.24 9.47 8.86
C THR A 110 10.27 8.42 8.43
N LEU A 111 10.11 7.85 7.23
CA LEU A 111 11.11 7.04 6.53
C LEU A 111 11.46 7.75 5.21
N SER A 112 12.71 8.16 5.05
CA SER A 112 13.15 9.05 3.95
C SER A 112 14.56 8.72 3.47
N GLY A 113 15.10 9.48 2.53
CA GLY A 113 16.54 9.53 2.25
C GLY A 113 16.99 9.02 0.87
N LYS A 114 16.06 8.54 0.03
CA LYS A 114 16.31 8.05 -1.35
C LYS A 114 17.09 6.74 -1.47
N GLY A 115 17.40 6.11 -0.34
CA GLY A 115 18.08 4.82 -0.27
C GLY A 115 17.21 3.62 -0.62
N THR A 116 17.82 2.45 -0.49
CA THR A 116 17.22 1.16 -0.89
C THR A 116 17.23 0.17 0.27
N LEU A 117 16.09 -0.49 0.49
CA LEU A 117 15.96 -1.65 1.37
C LEU A 117 15.82 -2.90 0.48
N ASP A 118 16.89 -3.67 0.35
CA ASP A 118 16.98 -4.85 -0.52
C ASP A 118 16.78 -6.14 0.29
N GLY A 119 15.61 -6.75 0.11
CA GLY A 119 15.18 -7.93 0.85
C GLY A 119 15.84 -9.23 0.42
N GLN A 120 16.61 -9.26 -0.68
CA GLN A 120 17.31 -10.47 -1.16
C GLN A 120 16.38 -11.71 -1.25
N GLY A 121 15.20 -11.55 -1.87
CA GLY A 121 14.12 -12.55 -1.90
C GLY A 121 14.26 -13.72 -2.86
N GLN A 122 15.31 -13.78 -3.68
CA GLN A 122 15.46 -14.75 -4.78
C GLN A 122 15.41 -16.22 -4.32
N VAL A 123 15.86 -16.51 -3.10
CA VAL A 123 15.78 -17.86 -2.52
C VAL A 123 14.35 -18.17 -2.06
N ALA A 124 13.66 -17.20 -1.45
CA ALA A 124 12.29 -17.35 -0.96
C ALA A 124 11.29 -17.64 -2.09
N TRP A 125 11.42 -16.96 -3.23
CA TRP A 125 10.49 -17.10 -4.35
C TRP A 125 10.51 -18.46 -5.05
N LYS A 126 11.52 -19.30 -4.78
CA LYS A 126 11.60 -20.68 -5.32
C LYS A 126 10.72 -21.67 -4.54
N GLY A 127 10.17 -21.25 -3.40
CA GLY A 127 9.31 -22.08 -2.56
C GLY A 127 7.88 -22.24 -3.09
N VAL A 128 7.06 -22.97 -2.33
CA VAL A 128 5.61 -23.09 -2.58
C VAL A 128 4.86 -22.09 -1.70
N SER A 129 3.88 -21.40 -2.29
CA SER A 129 3.01 -20.48 -1.54
C SER A 129 2.25 -21.20 -0.41
N CYS A 130 2.17 -20.57 0.76
CA CYS A 130 1.46 -21.10 1.92
C CYS A 130 -0.05 -21.23 1.72
N ASP A 131 -0.67 -20.47 0.82
CA ASP A 131 -2.09 -20.64 0.50
C ASP A 131 -2.33 -21.92 -0.30
N LYS A 132 -1.37 -22.28 -1.16
CA LYS A 132 -1.43 -23.47 -2.01
C LYS A 132 -1.15 -24.73 -1.19
N ASP A 133 -0.05 -24.74 -0.43
CA ASP A 133 0.36 -25.88 0.37
C ASP A 133 0.83 -25.43 1.78
N PRO A 134 -0.11 -25.30 2.74
CA PRO A 134 0.21 -24.88 4.10
C PRO A 134 1.17 -25.83 4.84
N LYS A 135 1.32 -27.09 4.38
CA LYS A 135 2.15 -28.10 5.07
C LYS A 135 3.61 -28.04 4.63
N ASN A 136 3.86 -27.63 3.38
CA ASN A 136 5.20 -27.65 2.78
C ASN A 136 5.75 -26.25 2.44
N CYS A 137 5.07 -25.18 2.86
CA CYS A 137 5.53 -23.82 2.63
C CYS A 137 6.46 -23.32 3.75
N LYS A 138 7.21 -22.26 3.44
CA LYS A 138 7.98 -21.48 4.41
C LYS A 138 7.39 -20.07 4.48
N LYS A 139 7.11 -19.58 5.68
CA LYS A 139 6.74 -18.17 5.87
C LYS A 139 7.99 -17.31 5.71
N HIS A 140 7.84 -16.19 5.01
CA HIS A 140 8.91 -15.25 4.75
C HIS A 140 8.53 -13.87 5.30
N PRO A 141 9.49 -13.14 5.90
CA PRO A 141 9.24 -11.81 6.43
C PRO A 141 9.02 -10.82 5.29
N MET A 142 8.15 -9.85 5.56
CA MET A 142 7.93 -8.68 4.70
C MET A 142 9.12 -7.72 4.82
N ASN A 143 9.41 -6.91 3.81
CA ASN A 143 10.52 -5.93 3.93
C ASN A 143 10.24 -4.88 5.00
N ILE A 144 9.03 -4.30 5.01
CA ILE A 144 8.69 -3.19 5.90
C ILE A 144 7.31 -3.41 6.50
N ARG A 145 7.20 -3.24 7.82
CA ARG A 145 5.92 -3.24 8.55
C ARG A 145 5.75 -1.93 9.31
N PHE A 146 4.62 -1.30 9.09
CA PHE A 146 4.12 -0.18 9.88
C PHE A 146 2.91 -0.66 10.66
N ASN A 147 3.05 -0.77 11.97
CA ASN A 147 2.00 -1.24 12.85
C ASN A 147 1.63 -0.13 13.82
N PHE A 148 0.38 0.34 13.77
CA PHE A 148 -0.16 1.35 14.68
C PHE A 148 0.66 2.65 14.70
N ILE A 149 0.99 3.13 13.50
CA ILE A 149 1.66 4.42 13.33
C ILE A 149 0.62 5.52 13.20
N THR A 150 0.81 6.62 13.92
CA THR A 150 0.00 7.84 13.77
C THR A 150 0.87 8.93 13.13
N LYS A 151 0.35 9.63 12.12
CA LYS A 151 1.09 10.69 11.38
C LYS A 151 2.39 10.16 10.78
N GLY A 152 2.27 9.16 9.91
CA GLY A 152 3.39 8.52 9.24
C GLY A 152 3.69 9.13 7.86
N LEU A 153 4.96 9.22 7.50
CA LEU A 153 5.42 9.61 6.17
C LEU A 153 6.50 8.66 5.65
N VAL A 154 6.32 8.13 4.44
CA VAL A 154 7.36 7.43 3.68
C VAL A 154 7.62 8.22 2.41
N ARG A 155 8.85 8.73 2.24
CA ARG A 155 9.22 9.58 1.11
C ARG A 155 10.45 9.07 0.36
N ASP A 156 10.29 8.94 -0.95
CA ASP A 156 11.36 8.63 -1.91
C ASP A 156 12.16 7.34 -1.65
N ILE A 157 11.64 6.38 -0.89
CA ILE A 157 12.36 5.14 -0.56
C ILE A 157 12.10 4.05 -1.59
N THR A 158 13.11 3.22 -1.84
CA THR A 158 12.99 2.02 -2.67
C THR A 158 12.98 0.76 -1.81
N SER A 159 11.93 -0.05 -1.94
CA SER A 159 11.88 -1.43 -1.44
C SER A 159 12.15 -2.39 -2.60
N LEU A 160 13.25 -3.14 -2.52
CA LEU A 160 13.78 -3.99 -3.58
C LEU A 160 13.73 -5.46 -3.14
N ASN A 161 13.35 -6.34 -4.06
CA ASN A 161 13.44 -7.81 -3.91
C ASN A 161 12.94 -8.35 -2.55
N SER A 162 11.73 -8.00 -2.12
CA SER A 162 11.19 -8.51 -0.85
C SER A 162 11.02 -10.04 -0.87
N LYS A 163 11.20 -10.70 0.27
CA LYS A 163 11.01 -12.16 0.39
C LYS A 163 9.54 -12.58 0.36
N TYR A 164 8.65 -11.64 0.69
CA TYR A 164 7.19 -11.75 0.69
C TYR A 164 6.64 -10.35 0.33
N PHE A 165 5.61 -9.84 0.98
CA PHE A 165 5.13 -8.47 0.75
C PHE A 165 6.25 -7.45 0.97
N HIS A 166 6.28 -6.39 0.16
CA HIS A 166 7.21 -5.28 0.33
C HIS A 166 6.83 -4.43 1.55
N VAL A 167 5.55 -4.10 1.70
CA VAL A 167 5.05 -3.26 2.78
C VAL A 167 3.74 -3.78 3.35
N ASN A 168 3.62 -3.75 4.68
CA ASN A 168 2.35 -3.93 5.39
C ASN A 168 2.05 -2.72 6.27
N VAL A 169 0.93 -2.07 6.03
CA VAL A 169 0.38 -0.93 6.79
C VAL A 169 -0.82 -1.42 7.59
N LEU A 170 -0.65 -1.58 8.89
CA LEU A 170 -1.65 -2.16 9.78
C LEU A 170 -1.97 -1.20 10.92
N GLY A 171 -3.25 -0.92 11.16
CA GLY A 171 -3.64 -0.12 12.33
C GLY A 171 -3.21 1.35 12.27
N CYS A 172 -2.79 1.87 11.11
CA CYS A 172 -2.21 3.20 11.00
C CYS A 172 -3.26 4.30 10.81
N ASP A 173 -2.98 5.51 11.27
CA ASP A 173 -3.85 6.68 11.15
C ASP A 173 -3.04 7.88 10.62
N ASP A 174 -3.55 8.55 9.58
CA ASP A 174 -2.86 9.64 8.88
C ASP A 174 -1.47 9.21 8.38
N PHE A 175 -1.43 8.38 7.33
CA PHE A 175 -0.19 7.79 6.83
C PHE A 175 0.00 8.05 5.33
N THR A 176 1.13 8.62 4.94
CA THR A 176 1.40 9.01 3.56
C THR A 176 2.61 8.30 2.96
N PHE A 177 2.46 7.79 1.74
CA PHE A 177 3.55 7.42 0.84
C PHE A 177 3.66 8.46 -0.29
N GLU A 178 4.87 8.95 -0.53
CA GLU A 178 5.18 9.91 -1.59
C GLU A 178 6.45 9.49 -2.32
N GLY A 179 6.38 9.27 -3.64
CA GLY A 179 7.57 8.92 -4.42
C GLY A 179 8.14 7.52 -4.14
N PHE A 180 7.38 6.68 -3.44
CA PHE A 180 7.80 5.33 -3.05
C PHE A 180 7.98 4.41 -4.25
N LYS A 181 8.99 3.54 -4.19
CA LYS A 181 9.31 2.60 -5.27
C LYS A 181 9.34 1.17 -4.76
N VAL A 182 8.70 0.29 -5.50
CA VAL A 182 8.78 -1.17 -5.32
C VAL A 182 9.30 -1.77 -6.61
N SER A 183 10.29 -2.64 -6.51
CA SER A 183 10.85 -3.34 -7.66
C SER A 183 11.20 -4.78 -7.29
N THR A 184 10.55 -5.73 -7.95
CA THR A 184 10.89 -7.15 -7.95
C THR A 184 10.40 -7.77 -9.27
N PRO A 185 10.96 -8.90 -9.75
CA PRO A 185 10.53 -9.53 -11.01
C PRO A 185 9.07 -10.02 -10.96
N GLU A 186 8.38 -10.03 -12.11
CA GLU A 186 6.99 -10.52 -12.24
C GLU A 186 6.76 -11.95 -11.71
N GLY A 187 7.76 -12.82 -11.81
CA GLY A 187 7.67 -14.20 -11.30
C GLY A 187 7.86 -14.35 -9.78
N SER A 188 7.99 -13.25 -9.03
CA SER A 188 8.27 -13.31 -7.58
C SER A 188 7.00 -13.53 -6.77
N LEU A 189 6.86 -14.74 -6.21
CA LEU A 189 5.66 -15.20 -5.53
C LEU A 189 5.32 -14.37 -4.30
N ASN A 190 4.06 -13.94 -4.20
CA ASN A 190 3.46 -13.24 -3.05
C ASN A 190 4.27 -12.01 -2.60
N THR A 191 4.67 -11.19 -3.56
CA THR A 191 5.46 -9.98 -3.32
C THR A 191 4.63 -8.70 -3.37
N ASP A 192 3.44 -8.69 -2.78
CA ASP A 192 2.54 -7.53 -2.79
C ASP A 192 3.30 -6.22 -2.49
N GLY A 193 2.99 -5.16 -3.24
CA GLY A 193 3.68 -3.89 -3.12
C GLY A 193 3.38 -3.21 -1.78
N ILE A 194 2.17 -2.67 -1.64
CA ILE A 194 1.69 -2.10 -0.38
C ILE A 194 0.39 -2.80 0.02
N HIS A 195 0.45 -3.57 1.10
CA HIS A 195 -0.72 -4.14 1.75
C HIS A 195 -1.21 -3.21 2.85
N ILE A 196 -2.50 -2.93 2.90
CA ILE A 196 -3.14 -2.00 3.85
C ILE A 196 -4.27 -2.74 4.56
N GLY A 197 -4.32 -2.69 5.88
CA GLY A 197 -5.43 -3.23 6.66
C GLY A 197 -5.66 -2.41 7.93
N ARG A 198 -6.92 -2.32 8.36
CA ARG A 198 -7.36 -1.66 9.61
C ARG A 198 -6.75 -0.27 9.80
N SER A 199 -6.61 0.47 8.71
CA SER A 199 -5.90 1.74 8.67
C SER A 199 -6.79 2.83 8.11
N LYS A 200 -6.65 4.05 8.62
CA LYS A 200 -7.49 5.18 8.31
C LYS A 200 -6.68 6.36 7.77
N GLY A 201 -7.21 7.04 6.75
CA GLY A 201 -6.57 8.26 6.24
C GLY A 201 -5.21 7.98 5.60
N VAL A 202 -5.09 6.88 4.86
CA VAL A 202 -3.86 6.53 4.14
C VAL A 202 -3.85 7.21 2.77
N THR A 203 -2.73 7.83 2.39
CA THR A 203 -2.53 8.40 1.05
C THR A 203 -1.30 7.76 0.39
N ILE A 204 -1.44 7.29 -0.85
CA ILE A 204 -0.34 6.82 -1.69
C ILE A 204 -0.29 7.68 -2.93
N SER A 205 0.83 8.36 -3.15
CA SER A 205 0.99 9.30 -4.26
C SER A 205 2.33 9.17 -4.98
N ASN A 206 2.30 9.36 -6.30
CA ASN A 206 3.51 9.41 -7.15
C ASN A 206 4.42 8.17 -7.01
N ALA A 207 3.82 6.99 -6.79
CA ALA A 207 4.56 5.76 -6.56
C ALA A 207 4.79 4.98 -7.86
N LYS A 208 5.87 4.18 -7.90
CA LYS A 208 6.13 3.21 -8.98
C LYS A 208 6.30 1.82 -8.39
N ILE A 209 5.41 0.89 -8.75
CA ILE A 209 5.34 -0.42 -8.12
C ILE A 209 5.35 -1.50 -9.20
N GLY A 210 6.42 -2.31 -9.22
CA GLY A 210 6.52 -3.53 -10.01
C GLY A 210 6.76 -4.74 -9.09
N THR A 211 5.88 -5.73 -9.20
CA THR A 211 5.80 -6.88 -8.30
C THR A 211 5.41 -8.17 -9.06
N GLY A 212 5.45 -9.32 -8.39
CA GLY A 212 4.82 -10.56 -8.85
C GLY A 212 3.43 -10.85 -8.26
N ASP A 213 2.86 -9.95 -7.46
CA ASP A 213 1.49 -10.08 -6.92
C ASP A 213 0.76 -8.70 -6.91
N ASP A 214 -0.19 -8.48 -6.02
CA ASP A 214 -0.97 -7.22 -5.95
C ASP A 214 -0.04 -6.01 -5.78
N CYS A 215 -0.22 -5.02 -6.63
CA CYS A 215 0.51 -3.76 -6.60
C CYS A 215 0.18 -3.00 -5.31
N ILE A 216 -1.11 -2.90 -5.03
CA ILE A 216 -1.67 -2.43 -3.77
C ILE A 216 -2.82 -3.38 -3.43
N SER A 217 -2.77 -3.98 -2.24
CA SER A 217 -3.84 -4.84 -1.71
C SER A 217 -4.47 -4.21 -0.47
N ILE A 218 -5.81 -4.18 -0.42
CA ILE A 218 -6.59 -3.45 0.57
C ILE A 218 -7.46 -4.45 1.35
N GLY A 219 -7.10 -4.69 2.61
CA GLY A 219 -7.77 -5.59 3.54
C GLY A 219 -8.85 -4.91 4.38
N ASP A 220 -9.41 -5.69 5.31
CA ASP A 220 -10.49 -5.31 6.22
C ASP A 220 -10.17 -4.05 7.03
N GLY A 221 -11.19 -3.28 7.41
CA GLY A 221 -11.05 -2.09 8.25
C GLY A 221 -10.31 -0.92 7.63
N THR A 222 -10.06 -0.93 6.31
CA THR A 222 -9.44 0.21 5.63
C THR A 222 -10.49 1.30 5.38
N GLU A 223 -10.20 2.51 5.87
CA GLU A 223 -11.09 3.68 5.75
C GLU A 223 -10.36 4.89 5.15
N ASN A 224 -11.02 5.62 4.24
CA ASN A 224 -10.51 6.88 3.68
C ASN A 224 -9.10 6.73 3.06
N LEU A 225 -8.97 5.80 2.12
CA LEU A 225 -7.73 5.56 1.37
C LEU A 225 -7.75 6.33 0.05
N LYS A 226 -6.69 7.10 -0.21
CA LYS A 226 -6.46 7.75 -1.50
C LYS A 226 -5.23 7.19 -2.18
N ILE A 227 -5.39 6.68 -3.40
CA ILE A 227 -4.31 6.23 -4.28
C ILE A 227 -4.33 7.13 -5.51
N THR A 228 -3.23 7.84 -5.79
CA THR A 228 -3.17 8.76 -6.93
C THR A 228 -1.81 8.75 -7.62
N LYS A 229 -1.78 8.87 -8.94
CA LYS A 229 -0.52 8.97 -9.71
C LYS A 229 0.42 7.78 -9.46
N VAL A 230 -0.15 6.58 -9.37
CA VAL A 230 0.62 5.35 -9.22
C VAL A 230 0.83 4.70 -10.58
N ALA A 231 2.10 4.44 -10.92
CA ALA A 231 2.48 3.60 -12.04
C ALA A 231 2.69 2.17 -11.54
N CYS A 232 1.87 1.26 -12.04
CA CYS A 232 1.74 -0.09 -11.53
C CYS A 232 2.00 -1.10 -12.64
N GLY A 233 2.92 -2.03 -12.43
CA GLY A 233 3.22 -3.05 -13.44
C GLY A 233 4.69 -3.41 -13.53
N PRO A 234 5.03 -4.70 -13.68
CA PRO A 234 4.12 -5.86 -13.72
C PRO A 234 3.49 -6.17 -12.34
N GLY A 235 2.53 -7.10 -12.28
CA GLY A 235 1.84 -7.53 -11.04
C GLY A 235 0.35 -7.87 -11.22
N HIS A 236 -0.40 -7.93 -10.12
CA HIS A 236 -1.84 -8.27 -10.11
C HIS A 236 -2.78 -7.05 -10.06
N GLY A 237 -2.26 -5.82 -10.17
CA GLY A 237 -3.06 -4.60 -10.17
C GLY A 237 -3.42 -4.11 -8.77
N ILE A 238 -4.47 -3.29 -8.67
CA ILE A 238 -4.95 -2.68 -7.42
C ILE A 238 -6.20 -3.45 -6.96
N SER A 239 -6.11 -4.10 -5.81
CA SER A 239 -7.13 -5.06 -5.35
C SER A 239 -7.70 -4.69 -3.98
N ILE A 240 -9.02 -4.60 -3.87
CA ILE A 240 -9.74 -4.68 -2.60
C ILE A 240 -10.05 -6.14 -2.29
N GLY A 241 -9.69 -6.56 -1.09
CA GLY A 241 -9.89 -7.90 -0.55
C GLY A 241 -8.64 -8.79 -0.61
N SER A 242 -8.79 -10.10 -0.37
CA SER A 242 -10.07 -10.80 -0.31
C SER A 242 -10.84 -10.52 0.98
N LEU A 243 -12.11 -10.11 0.87
CA LEU A 243 -13.00 -9.87 2.02
C LEU A 243 -13.94 -11.05 2.27
N GLY A 244 -14.48 -11.14 3.48
CA GLY A 244 -15.43 -12.15 3.94
C GLY A 244 -14.79 -13.49 4.30
N LYS A 245 -13.45 -13.58 4.40
CA LYS A 245 -12.74 -14.83 4.69
C LYS A 245 -12.78 -15.16 6.18
N TYR A 246 -12.60 -14.15 7.02
CA TYR A 246 -12.48 -14.29 8.46
C TYR A 246 -13.72 -13.77 9.17
N GLU A 247 -13.99 -14.33 10.35
CA GLU A 247 -15.03 -13.81 11.24
C GLU A 247 -14.58 -12.46 11.82
N ASN A 248 -15.52 -11.53 11.97
CA ASN A 248 -15.28 -10.20 12.52
C ASN A 248 -14.29 -9.34 11.72
N GLU A 249 -14.26 -9.48 10.39
CA GLU A 249 -13.60 -8.47 9.55
C GLU A 249 -14.35 -7.14 9.64
N ASP A 250 -13.59 -6.06 9.75
CA ASP A 250 -14.13 -4.70 9.73
C ASP A 250 -14.51 -4.26 8.29
N PRO A 251 -15.50 -3.36 8.13
CA PRO A 251 -15.86 -2.81 6.83
C PRO A 251 -14.72 -2.10 6.11
N VAL A 252 -14.78 -2.09 4.78
CA VAL A 252 -13.89 -1.29 3.93
C VAL A 252 -14.67 -0.14 3.32
N SER A 253 -14.21 1.10 3.50
CA SER A 253 -14.94 2.25 2.94
C SER A 253 -14.11 3.48 2.60
N GLY A 254 -14.62 4.31 1.69
CA GLY A 254 -13.98 5.57 1.32
C GLY A 254 -12.67 5.35 0.56
N ILE A 255 -12.68 4.49 -0.44
CA ILE A 255 -11.50 4.17 -1.25
C ILE A 255 -11.58 4.98 -2.55
N THR A 256 -10.56 5.77 -2.85
CA THR A 256 -10.44 6.49 -4.12
C THR A 256 -9.13 6.14 -4.80
N VAL A 257 -9.21 5.63 -6.02
CA VAL A 257 -8.07 5.36 -6.90
C VAL A 257 -8.19 6.27 -8.12
N SER A 258 -7.26 7.20 -8.30
CA SER A 258 -7.29 8.17 -9.40
C SER A 258 -5.97 8.31 -10.14
N ASP A 259 -6.01 8.71 -11.41
CA ASP A 259 -4.82 9.12 -12.16
C ASP A 259 -3.71 8.05 -12.21
N CYS A 260 -4.08 6.77 -12.27
CA CYS A 260 -3.15 5.65 -12.25
C CYS A 260 -2.89 5.10 -13.65
N THR A 261 -1.70 4.52 -13.85
CA THR A 261 -1.36 3.75 -15.05
C THR A 261 -1.03 2.32 -14.65
N LEU A 262 -1.70 1.35 -15.26
CA LEU A 262 -1.47 -0.07 -15.06
C LEU A 262 -0.96 -0.69 -16.36
N THR A 263 0.26 -1.24 -16.33
CA THR A 263 0.94 -1.76 -17.52
C THR A 263 1.33 -3.23 -17.32
N GLY A 264 0.84 -4.10 -18.21
CA GLY A 264 1.19 -5.52 -18.22
C GLY A 264 0.81 -6.27 -16.94
N THR A 265 -0.20 -5.79 -16.20
CA THR A 265 -0.70 -6.46 -15.00
C THR A 265 -1.74 -7.52 -15.35
N THR A 266 -1.87 -8.54 -14.50
CA THR A 266 -2.90 -9.58 -14.70
C THR A 266 -4.31 -9.06 -14.43
N ASN A 267 -4.46 -8.06 -13.56
CA ASN A 267 -5.72 -7.35 -13.35
C ASN A 267 -5.48 -5.84 -13.34
N GLY A 268 -6.51 -5.08 -13.64
CA GLY A 268 -6.48 -3.63 -13.49
C GLY A 268 -6.92 -3.25 -12.07
N VAL A 269 -8.20 -2.90 -11.93
CA VAL A 269 -8.84 -2.63 -10.65
C VAL A 269 -9.78 -3.78 -10.28
N ARG A 270 -9.67 -4.27 -9.05
CA ARG A 270 -10.34 -5.50 -8.63
C ARG A 270 -10.96 -5.38 -7.25
N ILE A 271 -12.17 -5.92 -7.08
CA ILE A 271 -12.77 -6.21 -5.77
C ILE A 271 -13.02 -7.72 -5.69
N LYS A 272 -12.47 -8.40 -4.68
CA LYS A 272 -12.57 -9.86 -4.51
C LYS A 272 -13.16 -10.22 -3.14
N THR A 273 -14.20 -11.07 -3.10
CA THR A 273 -14.81 -11.54 -1.84
C THR A 273 -15.02 -13.05 -1.86
N TRP A 274 -14.88 -13.69 -0.70
CA TRP A 274 -15.09 -15.14 -0.56
C TRP A 274 -16.57 -15.52 -0.64
N PRO A 275 -16.92 -16.62 -1.33
CA PRO A 275 -18.26 -17.18 -1.28
C PRO A 275 -18.53 -17.86 0.08
N ALA A 276 -19.80 -17.95 0.48
CA ALA A 276 -20.33 -18.69 1.62
C ALA A 276 -19.92 -18.27 3.05
N MET A 277 -18.72 -17.72 3.23
CA MET A 277 -18.04 -17.58 4.52
C MET A 277 -18.72 -16.57 5.46
N PHE A 278 -18.11 -15.41 5.71
CA PHE A 278 -18.59 -14.44 6.70
C PHE A 278 -19.11 -13.16 6.03
N PRO A 279 -20.14 -12.51 6.61
CA PRO A 279 -20.62 -11.23 6.11
C PRO A 279 -19.60 -10.12 6.37
N ASN A 280 -19.53 -9.14 5.47
CA ASN A 280 -18.77 -7.90 5.61
C ASN A 280 -19.41 -6.83 4.70
N THR A 281 -18.92 -5.58 4.70
CA THR A 281 -19.36 -4.50 3.82
C THR A 281 -18.17 -3.81 3.16
N ALA A 282 -18.27 -3.56 1.86
CA ALA A 282 -17.36 -2.73 1.09
C ALA A 282 -18.16 -1.63 0.36
N THR A 283 -17.90 -0.36 0.66
CA THR A 283 -18.74 0.74 0.13
C THR A 283 -18.02 2.06 -0.08
N ASN A 284 -18.54 2.96 -0.91
CA ASN A 284 -17.92 4.24 -1.24
C ASN A 284 -16.51 4.01 -1.83
N ILE A 285 -16.48 3.31 -2.97
CA ILE A 285 -15.25 2.88 -3.66
C ILE A 285 -15.26 3.41 -5.09
N HIS A 286 -14.29 4.26 -5.42
CA HIS A 286 -14.26 4.98 -6.69
C HIS A 286 -12.92 4.80 -7.39
N PHE A 287 -12.98 4.27 -8.61
CA PHE A 287 -11.86 4.16 -9.54
C PHE A 287 -12.08 5.13 -10.69
N GLN A 288 -11.16 6.06 -10.90
CA GLN A 288 -11.32 7.08 -11.93
C GLN A 288 -10.03 7.47 -12.64
N ASP A 289 -10.15 7.89 -13.90
CA ASP A 289 -9.03 8.46 -14.66
C ASP A 289 -7.82 7.51 -14.75
N ILE A 290 -8.10 6.25 -15.10
CA ILE A 290 -7.11 5.16 -15.13
C ILE A 290 -6.75 4.83 -16.57
N THR A 291 -5.45 4.75 -16.85
CA THR A 291 -4.91 4.26 -18.12
C THR A 291 -4.42 2.83 -17.97
N MET A 292 -4.83 1.95 -18.87
CA MET A 292 -4.43 0.55 -18.88
C MET A 292 -3.68 0.22 -20.16
N GLU A 293 -2.57 -0.50 -20.03
CA GLU A 293 -1.71 -0.90 -21.14
C GLU A 293 -1.50 -2.41 -21.06
N ASN A 294 -2.12 -3.15 -21.97
CA ASN A 294 -2.00 -4.61 -22.05
C ASN A 294 -2.33 -5.33 -20.72
N VAL A 295 -3.38 -4.88 -20.04
CA VAL A 295 -3.85 -5.47 -18.77
C VAL A 295 -4.75 -6.67 -19.07
N SER A 296 -4.54 -7.81 -18.41
CA SER A 296 -5.30 -9.03 -18.77
C SER A 296 -6.77 -8.99 -18.35
N ASN A 297 -7.06 -8.53 -17.13
CA ASN A 297 -8.44 -8.42 -16.62
C ASN A 297 -8.66 -6.99 -16.07
N PRO A 298 -9.03 -6.03 -16.93
CA PRO A 298 -9.05 -4.60 -16.60
C PRO A 298 -9.91 -4.21 -15.39
N ILE A 299 -11.21 -4.55 -15.38
CA ILE A 299 -12.15 -4.16 -14.33
C ILE A 299 -12.86 -5.41 -13.82
N ILE A 300 -12.69 -5.72 -12.53
CA ILE A 300 -13.25 -6.94 -11.93
C ILE A 300 -13.95 -6.65 -10.60
N VAL A 301 -15.16 -7.16 -10.46
CA VAL A 301 -15.78 -7.51 -9.17
C VAL A 301 -16.04 -9.01 -9.18
N ASP A 302 -15.40 -9.74 -8.28
CA ASP A 302 -15.52 -11.20 -8.15
C ASP A 302 -15.98 -11.56 -6.73
N GLN A 303 -17.29 -11.74 -6.57
CA GLN A 303 -17.88 -12.22 -5.33
C GLN A 303 -17.89 -13.75 -5.19
N MET A 304 -17.20 -14.47 -6.08
CA MET A 304 -17.00 -15.92 -6.05
C MET A 304 -15.51 -16.28 -5.99
N TYR A 305 -14.67 -15.37 -5.48
CA TYR A 305 -13.23 -15.51 -5.42
C TYR A 305 -12.84 -16.74 -4.59
N CYS A 306 -12.19 -17.69 -5.27
CA CYS A 306 -11.93 -19.02 -4.72
C CYS A 306 -10.53 -19.50 -5.08
N PRO A 307 -9.49 -18.95 -4.44
CA PRO A 307 -8.12 -19.32 -4.74
C PRO A 307 -7.92 -20.81 -4.49
N TRP A 308 -7.25 -21.48 -5.43
CA TRP A 308 -6.96 -22.92 -5.39
C TRP A 308 -8.21 -23.84 -5.30
N ASN A 309 -9.40 -23.33 -5.63
CA ASN A 309 -10.68 -24.03 -5.47
C ASN A 309 -10.96 -24.53 -4.04
N LYS A 310 -10.36 -23.90 -3.02
CA LYS A 310 -10.54 -24.25 -1.60
C LYS A 310 -11.65 -23.42 -0.94
N CYS A 311 -12.85 -23.43 -1.51
CA CYS A 311 -14.01 -22.70 -0.98
C CYS A 311 -15.33 -23.43 -1.29
N ASN A 312 -16.44 -23.02 -0.66
CA ASN A 312 -17.77 -23.50 -1.00
C ASN A 312 -18.44 -22.60 -2.05
N LYS A 313 -18.31 -22.94 -3.34
CA LYS A 313 -18.95 -22.18 -4.45
C LYS A 313 -20.46 -22.40 -4.59
N LYS A 314 -21.08 -23.29 -3.79
CA LYS A 314 -22.52 -23.56 -3.86
C LYS A 314 -23.35 -22.49 -3.16
N GLU A 315 -22.73 -21.72 -2.29
CA GLU A 315 -23.36 -20.63 -1.56
C GLU A 315 -22.72 -19.31 -1.99
N PRO A 316 -23.54 -18.25 -2.18
CA PRO A 316 -23.03 -16.96 -2.62
C PRO A 316 -22.25 -16.25 -1.51
N SER A 317 -21.46 -15.24 -1.87
CA SER A 317 -20.80 -14.36 -0.88
C SER A 317 -21.83 -13.63 -0.03
N LYS A 318 -21.49 -13.41 1.24
CA LYS A 318 -22.30 -12.63 2.19
C LYS A 318 -21.80 -11.19 2.33
N VAL A 319 -20.77 -10.80 1.58
CA VAL A 319 -20.21 -9.45 1.61
C VAL A 319 -21.11 -8.52 0.80
N LYS A 320 -21.59 -7.44 1.42
CA LYS A 320 -22.33 -6.39 0.71
C LYS A 320 -21.37 -5.45 0.00
N ILE A 321 -21.51 -5.30 -1.32
CA ILE A 321 -20.80 -4.29 -2.11
C ILE A 321 -21.79 -3.23 -2.55
N SER A 322 -21.53 -1.97 -2.22
CA SER A 322 -22.43 -0.88 -2.63
C SER A 322 -21.73 0.44 -2.88
N ASP A 323 -22.29 1.31 -3.72
CA ASP A 323 -21.73 2.64 -4.00
C ASP A 323 -20.30 2.54 -4.55
N VAL A 324 -20.21 1.94 -5.74
CA VAL A 324 -18.95 1.67 -6.43
C VAL A 324 -19.00 2.31 -7.81
N SER A 325 -17.96 3.04 -8.20
CA SER A 325 -17.90 3.59 -9.56
C SER A 325 -16.58 3.33 -10.26
N PHE A 326 -16.68 3.05 -11.56
CA PHE A 326 -15.56 2.99 -12.49
C PHE A 326 -15.76 4.08 -13.54
N LYS A 327 -14.87 5.08 -13.59
CA LYS A 327 -15.04 6.27 -14.42
C LYS A 327 -13.81 6.57 -15.26
N ASN A 328 -13.98 6.94 -16.53
CA ASN A 328 -12.89 7.41 -17.40
C ASN A 328 -11.70 6.44 -17.44
N ILE A 329 -11.97 5.15 -17.63
CA ILE A 329 -10.94 4.12 -17.71
C ILE A 329 -10.70 3.81 -19.19
N LYS A 330 -9.44 3.93 -19.65
CA LYS A 330 -9.10 3.84 -21.07
C LYS A 330 -7.85 3.01 -21.34
N GLY A 331 -7.68 2.58 -22.59
CA GLY A 331 -6.44 1.99 -23.08
C GLY A 331 -6.64 0.60 -23.69
N THR A 332 -5.72 -0.33 -23.41
CA THR A 332 -5.67 -1.66 -24.05
C THR A 332 -5.74 -2.79 -23.03
N SER A 333 -6.50 -3.83 -23.39
CA SER A 333 -6.60 -5.08 -22.66
C SER A 333 -5.84 -6.19 -23.39
N ALA A 334 -5.29 -7.14 -22.64
CA ALA A 334 -4.71 -8.36 -23.19
C ALA A 334 -5.77 -9.46 -23.45
N THR A 335 -6.99 -9.30 -22.93
CA THR A 335 -8.11 -10.23 -23.17
C THR A 335 -9.38 -9.50 -23.60
N ALA A 336 -10.30 -10.22 -24.24
CA ALA A 336 -11.56 -9.64 -24.71
C ALA A 336 -12.53 -9.25 -23.59
N LEU A 337 -12.48 -9.93 -22.42
CA LEU A 337 -13.38 -9.62 -21.30
C LEU A 337 -12.78 -8.50 -20.46
N THR A 338 -13.21 -7.27 -20.77
CA THR A 338 -12.62 -6.06 -20.19
C THR A 338 -13.31 -5.57 -18.92
N VAL A 339 -14.60 -5.87 -18.77
CA VAL A 339 -15.40 -5.57 -17.58
C VAL A 339 -16.06 -6.86 -17.13
N GLN A 340 -15.83 -7.27 -15.88
CA GLN A 340 -16.48 -8.42 -15.29
C GLN A 340 -17.00 -8.06 -13.90
N LEU A 341 -18.32 -7.94 -13.77
CA LEU A 341 -19.00 -7.66 -12.50
C LEU A 341 -19.82 -8.87 -12.09
N ILE A 342 -19.19 -9.81 -11.38
CA ILE A 342 -19.83 -11.01 -10.83
C ILE A 342 -20.17 -10.72 -9.37
N CYS A 343 -21.42 -10.29 -9.16
CA CYS A 343 -21.94 -10.00 -7.83
C CYS A 343 -22.64 -11.22 -7.21
N SER A 344 -22.86 -11.15 -5.91
CA SER A 344 -23.47 -12.21 -5.12
C SER A 344 -24.97 -12.28 -5.39
N SER A 345 -25.49 -13.46 -5.74
CA SER A 345 -26.94 -13.68 -5.85
C SER A 345 -27.68 -13.58 -4.52
N GLY A 346 -26.98 -13.77 -3.39
CA GLY A 346 -27.54 -13.65 -2.04
C GLY A 346 -27.54 -12.22 -1.50
N VAL A 347 -26.57 -11.40 -1.92
CA VAL A 347 -26.44 -9.97 -1.57
C VAL A 347 -25.96 -9.20 -2.82
N PRO A 348 -26.84 -8.95 -3.81
CA PRO A 348 -26.48 -8.28 -5.06
C PRO A 348 -25.78 -6.94 -4.85
N CYS A 349 -24.90 -6.56 -5.80
CA CYS A 349 -24.25 -5.26 -5.72
C CYS A 349 -25.26 -4.12 -5.96
N GLU A 350 -25.17 -3.07 -5.15
CA GLU A 350 -26.08 -1.92 -5.21
C GLU A 350 -25.33 -0.64 -5.62
N LYS A 351 -25.99 0.26 -6.37
CA LYS A 351 -25.43 1.57 -6.75
C LYS A 351 -24.04 1.47 -7.41
N VAL A 352 -23.92 0.57 -8.39
CA VAL A 352 -22.71 0.46 -9.21
C VAL A 352 -22.83 1.38 -10.42
N GLU A 353 -21.77 2.11 -10.76
CA GLU A 353 -21.71 3.00 -11.93
C GLU A 353 -20.54 2.61 -12.84
N LEU A 354 -20.82 2.53 -14.14
CA LEU A 354 -19.84 2.43 -15.21
C LEU A 354 -19.95 3.68 -16.09
N ALA A 355 -18.93 4.53 -16.09
CA ALA A 355 -18.93 5.77 -16.87
C ALA A 355 -17.69 5.88 -17.75
N ASN A 356 -17.88 6.07 -19.06
CA ASN A 356 -16.79 6.30 -20.03
C ASN A 356 -15.65 5.25 -19.93
N ILE A 357 -15.99 3.99 -20.15
CA ILE A 357 -15.03 2.89 -20.22
C ILE A 357 -14.62 2.69 -21.69
N ASP A 358 -13.41 3.13 -22.03
CA ASP A 358 -12.83 3.09 -23.38
C ASP A 358 -11.64 2.13 -23.46
N LEU A 359 -11.91 0.86 -23.17
CA LEU A 359 -10.94 -0.23 -23.26
C LEU A 359 -11.07 -0.93 -24.60
N THR A 360 -9.93 -1.14 -25.25
CA THR A 360 -9.84 -1.79 -26.55
C THR A 360 -9.10 -3.12 -26.44
N TYR A 361 -9.53 -4.07 -27.26
CA TYR A 361 -8.88 -5.36 -27.42
C TYR A 361 -8.83 -5.68 -28.91
N SER A 362 -7.69 -6.20 -29.38
CA SER A 362 -7.41 -6.39 -30.82
C SER A 362 -7.02 -7.82 -31.18
N GLY A 363 -7.31 -8.80 -30.31
CA GLY A 363 -7.04 -10.21 -30.57
C GLY A 363 -8.22 -10.96 -31.22
N PRO A 364 -8.08 -12.27 -31.45
CA PRO A 364 -8.98 -13.06 -32.29
C PRO A 364 -10.39 -13.29 -31.71
N GLU A 365 -10.61 -13.07 -30.41
CA GLU A 365 -11.87 -13.29 -29.69
C GLU A 365 -12.97 -12.24 -29.99
N GLY A 366 -12.66 -11.27 -30.85
CA GLY A 366 -13.54 -10.17 -31.24
C GLY A 366 -13.27 -8.89 -30.44
N PRO A 367 -14.17 -7.88 -30.47
CA PRO A 367 -13.98 -6.64 -29.72
C PRO A 367 -14.05 -6.85 -28.21
N ALA A 368 -13.66 -5.82 -27.45
CA ALA A 368 -13.80 -5.77 -25.99
C ALA A 368 -15.28 -5.96 -25.57
N LYS A 369 -15.48 -6.75 -24.52
CA LYS A 369 -16.79 -7.16 -23.98
C LYS A 369 -16.86 -6.91 -22.46
N SER A 370 -18.09 -6.94 -21.98
CA SER A 370 -18.46 -6.81 -20.57
C SER A 370 -19.37 -7.96 -20.14
N GLU A 371 -19.28 -8.38 -18.89
CA GLU A 371 -20.16 -9.36 -18.25
C GLU A 371 -20.65 -8.83 -16.91
N CYS A 372 -21.95 -8.91 -16.66
CA CYS A 372 -22.58 -8.48 -15.40
C CYS A 372 -23.54 -9.56 -14.90
N ILE A 373 -23.37 -9.98 -13.65
CA ILE A 373 -24.21 -10.97 -12.97
C ILE A 373 -24.65 -10.38 -11.63
N ASP A 374 -25.95 -10.45 -11.34
CA ASP A 374 -26.57 -9.95 -10.09
C ASP A 374 -26.21 -8.49 -9.77
N VAL A 375 -26.16 -7.65 -10.82
CA VAL A 375 -25.94 -6.21 -10.73
C VAL A 375 -26.62 -5.51 -11.91
N LYS A 376 -27.16 -4.31 -11.66
CA LYS A 376 -27.69 -3.40 -12.69
C LYS A 376 -26.94 -2.06 -12.60
N PRO A 377 -25.78 -1.93 -13.27
CA PRO A 377 -24.99 -0.71 -13.15
C PRO A 377 -25.71 0.46 -13.84
N THR A 378 -25.55 1.65 -13.29
CA THR A 378 -25.86 2.89 -14.02
C THR A 378 -24.77 3.10 -15.07
N ILE A 379 -25.16 3.19 -16.33
CA ILE A 379 -24.24 3.35 -17.46
C ILE A 379 -24.28 4.79 -17.95
N VAL A 380 -23.12 5.43 -18.03
CA VAL A 380 -22.97 6.81 -18.53
C VAL A 380 -21.91 6.82 -19.64
N GLY A 381 -22.30 7.24 -20.84
CA GLY A 381 -21.39 7.30 -21.99
C GLY A 381 -21.04 5.91 -22.56
N LYS A 382 -19.83 5.78 -23.11
CA LYS A 382 -19.37 4.56 -23.79
C LYS A 382 -18.92 3.51 -22.79
N ILE A 383 -19.32 2.25 -23.01
CA ILE A 383 -18.75 1.06 -22.37
C ILE A 383 -18.61 -0.09 -23.39
N PRO A 384 -17.77 -1.10 -23.14
CA PRO A 384 -17.74 -2.33 -23.93
C PRO A 384 -19.07 -3.09 -23.83
N GLU A 385 -19.47 -3.78 -24.91
CA GLU A 385 -20.79 -4.44 -24.99
C GLU A 385 -20.93 -5.59 -23.98
N GLY A 386 -22.07 -5.67 -23.28
CA GLY A 386 -22.52 -6.90 -22.61
C GLY A 386 -23.21 -6.69 -21.26
N CYS A 387 -22.77 -5.73 -20.45
CA CYS A 387 -23.52 -5.27 -19.27
C CYS A 387 -24.71 -4.42 -19.73
N LYS A 388 -25.94 -4.84 -19.39
CA LYS A 388 -27.19 -4.16 -19.76
C LYS A 388 -28.15 -4.08 -18.58
#